data_AF-A0A508A1C6-F1
#
_entry.id   AF-A0A508A1C6-F1
#
_cell.length_a   1.000
_cell.length_b   1.000
_cell.length_c   1.000
_cell.angle_alpha   90.00
_cell.angle_beta   90.00
_cell.angle_gamma   90.00
#
_symmetry.space_group_name_H-M   'P 1'
#
loop_
_entity.id
_entity.type
_entity.pdbx_description
1 polymer ?
#
loop_
_entity_poly.entity_id
_entity_poly.type
_entity_poly.pdbx_seq_one_letter_code
_entity_poly.pdbx_strand_id
1 'polypeptide(L)'
;MIKGFKEFIAQGNALELAVAVIIGNAFKPIVDAITKVILDIIGQIVGQPNFDSIGQFKIFASSTEFIQPGKILTAVVNFFLIAIAVYFAIVLPMNKIKERVAKQKAEEEAKEVTDVELLTEIRDLLSANSAKQ
;
A
#
# COMPACT_ATOMS: atom_id res chain seq x y z
N MET A 1 -28.53 -13.95 20.68
CA MET A 1 -27.53 -12.90 20.34
C MET A 1 -26.19 -13.49 19.93
N ILE A 2 -25.57 -14.37 20.74
CA ILE A 2 -24.27 -15.00 20.40
C ILE A 2 -24.31 -15.82 19.10
N LYS A 3 -25.43 -16.52 18.82
CA LYS A 3 -25.59 -17.30 17.57
C LYS A 3 -25.64 -16.41 16.32
N GLY A 4 -26.40 -15.32 16.36
CA GLY A 4 -26.48 -14.33 15.28
C GLY A 4 -25.20 -13.52 15.09
N PHE A 5 -24.45 -13.25 16.17
CA PHE A 5 -23.12 -12.65 16.07
C PHE A 5 -22.10 -13.58 15.39
N LYS A 6 -22.16 -14.89 15.69
CA LYS A 6 -21.35 -15.90 15.02
C LYS A 6 -21.70 -16.01 13.53
N GLU A 7 -22.98 -15.98 13.18
CA GLU A 7 -23.45 -15.98 11.77
C GLU A 7 -23.01 -14.71 11.01
N PHE A 8 -23.01 -13.54 11.66
CA PHE A 8 -22.52 -12.29 11.09
C PHE A 8 -21.00 -12.30 10.83
N ILE A 9 -20.19 -12.81 11.76
CA ILE A 9 -18.74 -12.96 11.54
C ILE A 9 -18.45 -14.03 10.48
N ALA A 10 -19.26 -15.10 10.44
CA ALA A 10 -19.13 -16.18 9.47
C ALA A 10 -19.40 -15.75 8.01
N GLN A 11 -20.03 -14.59 7.79
CA GLN A 11 -20.20 -13.99 6.46
C GLN A 11 -18.89 -13.42 5.86
N GLY A 12 -17.75 -13.51 6.57
CA GLY A 12 -16.41 -13.19 6.05
C GLY A 12 -16.10 -11.69 5.97
N ASN A 13 -17.05 -10.88 5.51
CA ASN A 13 -16.89 -9.43 5.34
C ASN A 13 -16.47 -8.71 6.64
N ALA A 14 -17.03 -9.10 7.79
CA ALA A 14 -16.67 -8.50 9.07
C ALA A 14 -15.27 -8.89 9.55
N LEU A 15 -14.83 -10.11 9.24
CA LEU A 15 -13.51 -10.62 9.63
C LEU A 15 -12.39 -9.94 8.82
N GLU A 16 -12.56 -9.82 7.50
CA GLU A 16 -11.60 -9.14 6.63
C GLU A 16 -11.43 -7.66 7.02
N LEU A 17 -12.53 -6.98 7.30
CA LEU A 17 -12.52 -5.57 7.72
C LEU A 17 -11.87 -5.41 9.10
N ALA A 18 -12.15 -6.31 10.05
CA ALA A 18 -11.50 -6.31 11.36
C ALA A 18 -9.98 -6.52 11.25
N VAL A 19 -9.54 -7.47 10.43
CA VAL A 19 -8.12 -7.73 10.18
C VAL A 19 -7.46 -6.50 9.54
N ALA A 20 -8.09 -5.89 8.55
CA ALA A 20 -7.57 -4.68 7.90
C ALA A 20 -7.37 -3.52 8.89
N VAL A 21 -8.33 -3.28 9.79
CA VAL A 21 -8.24 -2.21 10.81
C VAL A 21 -7.14 -2.50 11.83
N ILE A 22 -7.04 -3.74 12.32
CA ILE A 22 -6.00 -4.14 13.29
C ILE A 22 -4.62 -3.96 12.68
N ILE A 23 -4.43 -4.44 11.44
CA ILE A 23 -3.17 -4.33 10.72
C ILE A 23 -2.82 -2.86 10.47
N GLY A 24 -3.78 -2.04 10.01
CA GLY A 24 -3.57 -0.61 9.79
C GLY A 24 -3.11 0.12 11.06
N ASN A 25 -3.75 -0.16 12.20
CA ASN A 25 -3.37 0.42 13.48
C ASN A 25 -1.99 -0.06 13.97
N ALA A 26 -1.64 -1.32 13.73
CA ALA A 26 -0.33 -1.86 14.10
C ALA A 26 0.82 -1.30 13.25
N PHE A 27 0.56 -0.90 12.00
CA PHE A 27 1.57 -0.30 11.12
C PHE A 27 1.82 1.18 11.39
N LYS A 28 0.83 1.92 11.90
CA LYS A 28 0.95 3.36 12.14
C LYS A 28 2.19 3.75 12.96
N PRO A 29 2.55 3.09 14.09
CA PRO A 29 3.76 3.41 14.85
C PRO A 29 5.06 3.27 14.06
N ILE A 30 5.13 2.31 13.13
CA ILE A 30 6.32 2.09 12.29
C ILE A 30 6.50 3.26 11.33
N VAL A 31 5.40 3.70 10.71
CA VAL A 31 5.43 4.85 9.81
C VAL A 31 5.71 6.15 10.58
N ASP A 32 5.12 6.33 11.75
CA ASP A 32 5.38 7.45 12.65
C ASP A 32 6.87 7.50 13.07
N ALA A 33 7.50 6.35 13.30
CA ALA A 33 8.93 6.28 13.62
C ALA A 33 9.81 6.71 12.43
N ILE A 34 9.52 6.22 11.22
CA ILE A 34 10.27 6.59 10.00
C ILE A 34 10.13 8.09 9.71
N THR A 35 8.90 8.61 9.78
CA THR A 35 8.64 10.04 9.53
C THR A 35 9.30 10.93 10.55
N LYS A 36 9.32 10.53 11.83
CA LYS A 36 10.06 11.24 12.88
C LYS A 36 11.55 11.32 12.57
N VAL A 37 12.19 10.22 12.18
CA VAL A 37 13.63 10.21 11.81
C VAL A 37 13.89 11.17 10.64
N ILE A 38 13.01 11.19 9.64
CA ILE A 38 13.12 12.11 8.49
C ILE A 38 12.99 13.56 8.95
N LEU A 39 11.99 13.87 9.78
CA LEU A 39 11.78 15.22 10.32
C LEU A 39 12.93 15.68 11.22
N ASP A 40 13.50 14.79 12.04
CA ASP A 40 14.63 15.11 12.90
C ASP A 40 15.88 15.44 12.06
N ILE A 41 16.14 14.70 10.98
CA ILE A 41 17.23 15.00 10.03
C ILE A 41 17.01 16.34 9.34
N ILE A 42 15.80 16.58 8.82
CA ILE A 42 15.45 17.87 8.20
C ILE A 42 15.60 19.01 9.22
N GLY A 43 15.18 18.76 10.46
CA GLY A 43 15.26 19.69 11.57
C GLY A 43 16.69 20.07 11.96
N GLN A 44 17.63 19.12 11.91
CA GLN A 44 19.04 19.40 12.14
C GLN A 44 19.66 20.28 11.04
N ILE A 45 19.14 20.21 9.82
CA ILE A 45 19.63 21.00 8.68
C ILE A 45 19.00 22.41 8.67
N VAL A 46 17.70 22.50 8.96
CA VAL A 46 16.90 23.75 8.89
C VAL A 46 16.89 24.51 10.23
N GLY A 47 17.34 23.87 11.32
CA GLY A 47 17.43 24.46 12.66
C GLY A 47 16.14 24.38 13.49
N GLN A 48 15.04 23.90 12.93
CA GLN A 48 13.78 23.65 13.63
C GLN A 48 13.19 22.29 13.20
N PRO A 49 12.89 21.37 14.13
CA PRO A 49 12.33 20.05 13.82
C PRO A 49 10.87 20.08 13.35
N ASN A 50 10.20 21.22 13.53
CA ASN A 50 8.81 21.42 13.14
C ASN A 50 8.56 22.87 12.73
N PHE A 51 7.42 23.10 12.08
CA PHE A 51 7.00 24.43 11.65
C PHE A 51 6.09 25.12 12.68
N ASP A 52 5.95 24.56 13.88
CA ASP A 52 4.98 24.99 14.90
C ASP A 52 5.18 26.43 15.34
N SER A 53 6.43 26.90 15.35
CA SER A 53 6.81 28.26 15.75
C SER A 53 6.53 29.31 14.67
N ILE A 54 6.19 28.89 13.43
CA ILE A 54 5.91 29.81 12.34
C ILE A 54 4.59 30.54 12.59
N GLY A 55 4.66 31.87 12.59
CA GLY A 55 3.49 32.74 12.72
C GLY A 55 2.82 32.65 14.08
N GLN A 56 3.55 32.26 15.13
CA GLN A 56 2.98 32.20 16.47
C GLN A 56 2.60 33.60 16.97
N PHE A 57 1.40 33.75 17.51
CA PHE A 57 0.93 35.01 18.08
C PHE A 57 0.09 34.77 19.34
N LYS A 58 -0.02 35.81 20.17
CA LYS A 58 -0.89 35.83 21.34
C LYS A 58 -2.10 36.71 21.04
N ILE A 59 -3.30 36.24 21.39
CA ILE A 59 -4.52 37.06 21.25
C ILE A 59 -4.58 38.12 22.35
N PHE A 60 -4.16 37.79 23.58
CA PHE A 60 -4.13 38.70 24.71
C PHE A 60 -2.72 38.78 25.29
N ALA A 61 -2.29 39.97 25.72
CA ALA A 61 -0.99 40.15 26.36
C ALA A 61 -0.82 39.32 27.65
N SER A 62 -1.95 38.99 28.30
CA SER A 62 -2.04 38.16 29.49
C SER A 62 -2.15 36.65 29.22
N SER A 63 -2.16 36.21 27.96
CA SER A 63 -2.26 34.77 27.65
C SER A 63 -0.92 34.06 27.82
N THR A 64 -0.95 32.93 28.55
CA THR A 64 0.20 32.05 28.74
C THR A 64 0.47 31.22 27.49
N GLU A 65 -0.58 30.91 26.71
CA GLU A 65 -0.50 30.09 25.50
C GLU A 65 -0.38 30.92 24.22
N PHE A 66 0.42 30.41 23.28
CA PHE A 66 0.56 30.93 21.92
C PHE A 66 -0.36 30.18 20.98
N ILE A 67 -1.00 30.89 20.06
CA ILE A 67 -1.64 30.26 18.90
C ILE A 67 -0.56 29.98 17.88
N GLN A 68 -0.48 28.72 17.47
CA GLN A 68 0.57 28.19 16.60
C GLN A 68 -0.05 27.71 15.27
N PRO A 69 -0.35 28.63 14.33
CA PRO A 69 -0.87 28.24 13.02
C PRO A 69 0.12 27.33 12.26
N GLY A 70 1.41 27.45 12.57
CA GLY A 70 2.47 26.56 12.10
C GLY A 70 2.22 25.06 12.35
N LYS A 71 1.44 24.68 13.37
CA LYS A 71 1.05 23.28 13.61
C LYS A 71 0.28 22.66 12.46
N ILE A 72 -0.51 23.47 11.74
CA ILE A 72 -1.25 23.00 10.56
C ILE A 72 -0.24 22.65 9.46
N LEU A 73 0.76 23.50 9.24
CA LEU A 73 1.81 23.24 8.26
C LEU A 73 2.62 22.00 8.62
N THR A 74 3.00 21.84 9.90
CA THR A 74 3.64 20.62 10.41
C THR A 74 2.77 19.38 10.14
N ALA A 75 1.46 19.45 10.40
CA ALA A 75 0.54 18.34 10.16
C ALA A 75 0.44 17.97 8.67
N VAL A 76 0.40 18.96 7.78
CA VAL A 76 0.38 18.75 6.33
C VAL A 76 1.68 18.08 5.86
N VAL A 77 2.84 18.59 6.27
CA VAL A 77 4.13 18.00 5.91
C VAL A 77 4.24 16.57 6.43
N ASN A 78 3.84 16.33 7.69
CA ASN A 78 3.83 14.99 8.26
C ASN A 78 2.91 14.03 7.48
N PHE A 79 1.72 14.49 7.07
CA PHE A 79 0.81 13.70 6.24
C PHE A 79 1.47 13.30 4.91
N PHE A 80 2.16 14.22 4.23
CA PHE A 80 2.89 13.91 3.00
C PHE A 80 4.03 12.91 3.24
N LEU A 81 4.78 13.04 4.33
CA LEU A 81 5.83 12.09 4.67
C LEU A 81 5.29 10.69 4.93
N ILE A 82 4.19 10.57 5.67
CA ILE A 82 3.50 9.29 5.91
C ILE A 82 3.03 8.69 4.58
N ALA A 83 2.41 9.50 3.72
CA ALA A 83 1.93 9.06 2.40
C ALA A 83 3.07 8.54 1.51
N ILE A 84 4.19 9.24 1.47
CA ILE A 84 5.40 8.82 0.73
C ILE A 84 5.95 7.52 1.31
N ALA A 85 6.08 7.43 2.64
CA ALA A 85 6.58 6.23 3.31
C ALA A 85 5.71 5.01 3.00
N VAL A 86 4.38 5.12 3.12
CA VAL A 86 3.44 4.04 2.80
C VAL A 86 3.49 3.68 1.32
N TYR A 87 3.56 4.67 0.43
CA TYR A 87 3.65 4.44 -1.01
C TYR A 87 4.90 3.64 -1.39
N PHE A 88 6.08 4.06 -0.91
CA PHE A 88 7.33 3.37 -1.22
C PHE A 88 7.48 2.02 -0.51
N ALA A 89 7.05 1.91 0.75
CA ALA A 89 7.22 0.68 1.53
C ALA A 89 6.22 -0.42 1.19
N ILE A 90 4.98 -0.06 0.80
CA ILE A 90 3.90 -1.04 0.61
C ILE A 90 3.38 -1.01 -0.82
N VAL A 91 2.95 0.15 -1.32
CA VAL A 91 2.22 0.24 -2.60
C VAL A 91 3.12 -0.12 -3.78
N LEU A 92 4.32 0.45 -3.83
CA LEU A 92 5.29 0.22 -4.90
C LEU A 92 5.74 -1.25 -5.02
N PRO A 93 6.19 -1.93 -3.94
CA PRO A 93 6.57 -3.35 -4.04
C PRO A 93 5.35 -4.22 -4.35
N MET A 94 4.19 -3.93 -3.78
CA MET A 94 2.98 -4.70 -4.05
C MET A 94 2.56 -4.59 -5.53
N ASN A 95 2.62 -3.38 -6.11
CA ASN A 95 2.34 -3.17 -7.53
C ASN A 95 3.35 -3.88 -8.43
N LYS A 96 4.65 -3.87 -8.07
CA LYS A 96 5.67 -4.62 -8.82
C LYS A 96 5.46 -6.13 -8.76
N ILE A 97 5.08 -6.67 -7.60
CA ILE A 97 4.79 -8.11 -7.47
C ILE A 97 3.58 -8.47 -8.32
N LYS A 98 2.50 -7.69 -8.26
CA LYS A 98 1.30 -7.90 -9.08
C LYS A 98 1.61 -7.89 -10.58
N GLU A 99 2.43 -6.94 -11.03
CA GLU A 99 2.86 -6.87 -12.43
C GLU A 99 3.67 -8.11 -12.84
N ARG A 100 4.58 -8.58 -11.99
CA ARG A 100 5.37 -9.80 -12.26
C ARG A 100 4.50 -11.06 -12.33
N VAL A 101 3.56 -11.21 -11.41
CA VAL A 101 2.63 -12.35 -11.39
C VAL A 101 1.73 -12.31 -12.63
N ALA A 102 1.22 -11.13 -13.00
CA ALA A 102 0.41 -10.98 -14.22
C ALA A 102 1.19 -11.31 -15.49
N LYS A 103 2.46 -10.90 -15.59
CA LYS A 103 3.34 -11.25 -16.72
C LYS A 103 3.63 -12.75 -16.79
N GLN A 104 3.94 -13.38 -15.66
CA GLN A 104 4.16 -14.84 -15.61
C GLN A 104 2.93 -15.60 -16.07
N LYS A 105 1.74 -15.19 -15.61
CA LYS A 105 0.49 -15.83 -16.02
C LYS A 105 0.19 -15.66 -17.51
N ALA A 106 0.45 -14.48 -18.07
CA ALA A 106 0.29 -14.24 -19.50
C ALA A 106 1.30 -15.03 -20.36
N GLU A 107 2.53 -15.21 -19.90
CA GLU A 107 3.52 -16.07 -20.56
C GLU A 107 3.16 -17.56 -20.50
N GLU A 108 2.55 -18.00 -19.41
CA GLU A 108 2.08 -19.38 -19.22
C GLU A 108 0.87 -19.68 -20.13
N GLU A 109 -0.12 -18.76 -20.18
CA GLU A 109 -1.25 -18.85 -21.11
C GLU A 109 -0.80 -18.82 -22.58
N ALA A 110 0.21 -18.00 -22.93
CA ALA A 110 0.76 -17.98 -24.29
C ALA A 110 1.49 -19.27 -24.67
N LYS A 111 2.20 -19.91 -23.73
CA LYS A 111 2.82 -21.23 -23.94
C LYS A 111 1.78 -22.33 -24.12
N GLU A 112 0.74 -22.36 -23.30
CA GLU A 112 -0.35 -23.34 -23.43
C GLU A 112 -1.02 -23.27 -24.80
N VAL A 113 -1.29 -22.06 -25.32
CA VAL A 113 -1.86 -21.90 -26.67
C VAL A 113 -0.92 -22.45 -27.74
N THR A 114 0.39 -22.16 -27.64
CA THR A 114 1.40 -22.65 -28.60
C THR A 114 1.50 -24.18 -28.59
N ASP A 115 1.46 -24.79 -27.41
CA ASP A 115 1.51 -26.25 -27.28
C ASP A 115 0.26 -26.92 -27.87
N VAL A 116 -0.93 -26.32 -27.71
CA VAL A 116 -2.17 -26.81 -28.33
C VAL A 116 -2.13 -26.70 -29.86
N GLU A 117 -1.58 -25.62 -30.41
CA GLU A 117 -1.37 -25.45 -31.84
C GLU A 117 -0.43 -26.53 -32.40
N LEU A 118 0.73 -26.74 -31.75
CA LEU A 118 1.69 -27.77 -32.14
C LEU A 118 1.10 -29.18 -32.07
N LEU A 119 0.33 -29.50 -31.03
CA LEU A 119 -0.35 -30.80 -30.91
C LEU A 119 -1.41 -31.00 -32.00
N THR A 120 -2.07 -29.92 -32.42
CA THR A 120 -3.03 -29.95 -33.54
C THR A 120 -2.31 -30.23 -34.86
N GLU A 121 -1.19 -29.57 -35.12
CA GLU A 121 -0.36 -29.82 -36.30
C GLU A 121 0.17 -31.25 -36.34
N ILE A 122 0.69 -31.76 -35.21
CA ILE A 122 1.18 -33.14 -35.10
C ILE A 122 0.05 -34.13 -35.41
N ARG A 123 -1.15 -33.95 -34.84
CA ARG A 123 -2.32 -34.80 -35.12
C ARG A 123 -2.64 -34.83 -36.60
N ASP A 124 -2.65 -33.66 -37.25
CA ASP A 124 -3.03 -33.55 -38.65
C ASP A 124 -1.98 -34.21 -39.55
N LEU A 125 -0.69 -34.03 -39.26
CA LEU A 125 0.42 -34.73 -39.94
C LEU A 125 0.32 -36.25 -39.77
N LEU A 126 -0.01 -36.73 -38.56
CA LEU A 126 -0.17 -38.16 -38.28
C LEU A 126 -1.37 -38.75 -39.03
N SER A 127 -2.48 -38.02 -39.09
CA SER A 127 -3.66 -38.42 -39.86
C SER A 127 -3.39 -38.48 -41.37
N ALA A 128 -2.67 -37.49 -41.90
CA ALA A 128 -2.30 -37.42 -43.31
C ALA A 128 -1.33 -38.53 -43.71
N ASN A 129 -0.41 -38.92 -42.81
CA ASN A 129 0.53 -40.01 -43.04
C ASN A 129 -0.16 -41.38 -42.94
N SER A 130 -1.11 -41.54 -42.02
CA SER A 130 -1.93 -42.75 -41.85
C SER A 130 -2.82 -43.03 -43.07
N ALA A 131 -3.32 -41.97 -43.74
CA ALA A 131 -4.13 -42.10 -44.95
C ALA A 131 -3.33 -42.42 -46.22
N LYS A 132 -1.99 -42.38 -46.14
CA LYS A 132 -1.07 -42.66 -47.25
C LYS A 132 -0.54 -44.10 -47.26
N GLN A 133 -0.75 -44.87 -46.18
CA GLN A 133 -0.43 -46.30 -46.08
C GLN A 133 -1.69 -47.15 -46.31
#